data_AF-A0A3M3AUV5-F1
#
_entry.id   AF-A0A3M3AUV5-F1
#
_cell.length_a   1.000
_cell.length_b   1.000
_cell.length_c   1.000
_cell.angle_alpha   90.00
_cell.angle_beta   90.00
_cell.angle_gamma   90.00
#
_symmetry.space_group_name_H-M   'P 1'
#
loop_
_entity.id
_entity.type
_entity.pdbx_description
1 polymer ?
#
loop_
_entity_poly.entity_id
_entity_poly.type
_entity_poly.pdbx_seq_one_letter_code
_entity_poly.pdbx_strand_id
1 'polypeptide(L)' 'MTVPIAIIGTGIAGLSAAQALTAAGHQVHLFDKSRGSG' A
#
# COMPACT_ATOMS: atom_id res chain seq x y z
N MET A 1 -6.27 14.31 -12.38
CA MET A 1 -7.11 13.19 -11.91
C MET A 1 -6.19 12.21 -11.21
N THR A 2 -6.36 11.97 -9.91
CA THR A 2 -5.53 10.99 -9.17
C THR A 2 -6.19 9.62 -9.26
N VAL A 3 -5.41 8.59 -9.62
CA VAL A 3 -5.89 7.20 -9.64
C VAL A 3 -5.66 6.62 -8.25
N PRO A 4 -6.68 6.01 -7.60
CA PRO A 4 -6.51 5.38 -6.31
C PRO A 4 -5.58 4.16 -6.42
N ILE A 5 -4.64 4.03 -5.47
CA ILE A 5 -3.64 2.94 -5.46
C ILE A 5 -3.86 2.06 -4.22
N ALA A 6 -4.00 0.76 -4.44
CA ALA A 6 -4.09 -0.25 -3.39
C ALA A 6 -2.88 -1.20 -3.46
N ILE A 7 -2.31 -1.52 -2.30
CA ILE A 7 -1.24 -2.50 -2.15
C ILE A 7 -1.76 -3.64 -1.28
N ILE A 8 -1.69 -4.87 -1.80
CA ILE A 8 -2.16 -6.07 -1.11
C ILE A 8 -0.95 -6.87 -0.64
N GLY A 9 -0.85 -7.06 0.67
CA GLY A 9 0.28 -7.63 1.40
C GLY A 9 1.23 -6.54 1.89
N THR A 10 1.47 -6.50 3.21
CA THR A 10 2.43 -5.54 3.83
C THR A 10 3.72 -6.22 4.29
N GLY A 11 4.25 -7.13 3.47
CA GLY A 11 5.62 -7.61 3.61
C GLY A 11 6.65 -6.54 3.19
N ILE A 12 7.93 -6.91 3.13
CA ILE A 12 9.02 -5.97 2.76
C ILE A 12 8.74 -5.29 1.42
N ALA A 13 8.37 -6.06 0.39
CA ALA A 13 8.06 -5.50 -0.93
C ALA A 13 6.86 -4.54 -0.90
N GLY A 14 5.80 -4.87 -0.16
CA GLY A 14 4.61 -4.04 -0.05
C GLY A 14 4.89 -2.71 0.66
N LEU A 15 5.66 -2.74 1.75
CA LEU A 15 6.08 -1.53 2.45
C LEU A 15 7.05 -0.67 1.63
N SER A 16 7.99 -1.28 0.89
CA SER A 16 8.87 -0.54 -0.02
C SER A 16 8.11 0.15 -1.13
N ALA A 17 7.11 -0.51 -1.73
CA ALA A 17 6.23 0.10 -2.71
C ALA A 17 5.42 1.26 -2.11
N ALA A 18 4.87 1.07 -0.91
CA ALA A 18 4.12 2.11 -0.19
C ALA A 18 4.96 3.36 0.06
N GLN A 19 6.21 3.18 0.50
CA GLN A 19 7.14 4.29 0.73
C GLN A 19 7.46 5.04 -0.56
N ALA A 20 7.80 4.33 -1.64
CA ALA A 20 8.14 4.94 -2.91
C ALA A 20 6.95 5.75 -3.48
N LEU A 21 5.74 5.18 -3.44
CA LEU A 21 4.54 5.83 -3.94
C LEU A 21 4.12 7.04 -3.08
N THR A 22 4.24 6.92 -1.76
CA THR A 22 3.98 8.05 -0.84
C THR A 22 4.97 9.18 -1.05
N ALA A 23 6.26 8.87 -1.24
CA ALA A 23 7.30 9.85 -1.54
C ALA A 23 7.08 10.56 -2.89
N ALA A 24 6.48 9.87 -3.86
CA ALA A 24 6.04 10.46 -5.13
C ALA A 24 4.73 11.28 -5.02
N GLY A 25 4.16 11.42 -3.81
CA GLY A 25 2.94 12.20 -3.56
C GLY A 25 1.65 11.45 -3.85
N HIS A 26 1.70 10.13 -4.06
CA HIS A 26 0.51 9.31 -4.25
C HIS A 26 -0.08 8.87 -2.91
N GLN A 27 -1.41 8.90 -2.81
CA GLN A 27 -2.12 8.25 -1.72
C GLN A 27 -2.26 6.75 -1.99
N VAL A 28 -1.85 5.93 -1.02
CA VAL A 28 -1.90 4.48 -1.10
C VAL A 28 -2.72 3.89 0.04
N HIS A 29 -3.49 2.86 -0.26
CA HIS A 29 -4.20 2.05 0.73
C HIS A 29 -3.51 0.69 0.86
N LEU A 30 -3.15 0.32 2.09
CA LEU A 30 -2.50 -0.95 2.39
C LEU A 30 -3.52 -1.95 2.91
N PHE A 31 -3.52 -3.14 2.32
CA PHE A 31 -4.28 -4.30 2.78
C PHE A 31 -3.29 -5.38 3.20
N ASP A 32 -3.50 -5.98 4.36
CA ASP A 32 -2.67 -7.08 4.82
C ASP A 32 -3.52 -8.18 5.43
N LYS A 33 -3.29 -9.43 4.99
CA LYS A 33 -4.03 -10.59 5.48
C LYS A 33 -3.82 -10.79 6.99
N SER A 34 -2.67 -10.37 7.51
CA SER A 34 -2.32 -10.48 8.94
C SER A 34 -3.21 -9.62 9.84
N ARG A 35 -3.91 -8.60 9.30
CA ARG A 35 -4.80 -7.71 10.07
C ARG A 35 -6.27 -8.16 10.09
N GLY A 36 -6.62 -9.33 9.57
CA GLY A 36 -7.97 -9.88 9.78
C GLY A 36 -8.28 -11.19 9.07
N SER A 37 -8.85 -12.14 9.82
CA SER A 37 -9.99 -12.92 9.36
C SER A 37 -11.26 -12.15 9.70
N GLY A 38 -11.76 -11.35 8.76
CA GLY A 38 -12.95 -10.50 8.89
C GLY A 38 -13.07 -9.51 7.74
#